data_AF-A0AA45L796-F1
#
_entry.id   AF-A0AA45L796-F1
#
_cell.length_a   1.000
_cell.length_b   1.000
_cell.length_c   1.000
_cell.angle_alpha   90.00
_cell.angle_beta   90.00
_cell.angle_gamma   90.00
#
_symmetry.space_group_name_H-M   'P 1'
#
loop_
_entity.id
_entity.type
_entity.pdbx_description
1 polymer ?
#
loop_
_entity_poly.entity_id
_entity_poly.type
_entity_poly.pdbx_seq_one_letter_code
_entity_poly.pdbx_strand_id
1 'polypeptide(L)'
;MGQSGADSSVHFLLSEVDPDLAAAVARRIDLPPDEPARHPRSWYVPGLRSSFLWQLENDDPQTNREVAHTFPDDALRRRVRAGAPFGRATGPLPVVDCCRNCEPAPLPPGAETTEGVIALLRAVTSMAQGNRAADALAWDGWDAVVAADRAEPLPGYAKWGLANRIDCPHEVRLGLATHRKHLTRLRRAGLVRDAGEYATEFPHAFRVLKALNDGRWAVPHRAAEAAAALGPLVRAELGGDLEAWSVLAQLLPTFAGALPELLRTCGAITRV
;
A
#
# COMPACT_ATOMS: atom_id res chain seq x y z
N MET A 1 20.19 15.94 -16.82
CA MET A 1 19.30 16.22 -15.67
C MET A 1 18.49 14.98 -15.26
N GLY A 2 19.08 13.78 -15.17
CA GLY A 2 18.32 12.53 -14.94
C GLY A 2 18.78 11.66 -13.75
N GLN A 3 19.85 12.02 -13.04
CA GLN A 3 20.42 11.18 -11.97
C GLN A 3 19.90 11.51 -10.56
N SER A 4 19.53 12.76 -10.28
CA SER A 4 19.18 13.24 -8.93
C SER A 4 18.02 12.50 -8.24
N GLY A 5 17.12 11.85 -8.99
CA GLY A 5 15.98 11.13 -8.40
C GLY A 5 16.29 9.70 -7.96
N ALA A 6 17.39 9.10 -8.46
CA ALA A 6 17.76 7.73 -8.12
C ALA A 6 18.49 7.67 -6.78
N ASP A 7 19.35 8.67 -6.54
CA ASP A 7 20.27 8.69 -5.40
C ASP A 7 19.50 8.70 -4.08
N SER A 8 18.50 9.57 -3.91
CA SER A 8 17.77 9.72 -2.63
C SER A 8 17.02 8.48 -2.16
N SER A 9 16.73 7.50 -3.03
CA SER A 9 15.97 6.30 -2.66
C SER A 9 16.75 5.34 -1.76
N VAL A 10 18.08 5.45 -1.72
CA VAL A 10 18.96 4.60 -0.90
C VAL A 10 18.88 4.95 0.59
N HIS A 11 18.44 6.16 0.95
CA HIS A 11 18.33 6.59 2.36
C HIS A 11 17.44 5.69 3.20
N PHE A 12 16.39 5.08 2.61
CA PHE A 12 15.58 4.08 3.30
C PHE A 12 16.39 2.84 3.72
N LEU A 13 17.35 2.39 2.91
CA LEU A 13 18.20 1.25 3.28
C LEU A 13 19.27 1.64 4.29
N LEU A 14 19.75 2.89 4.23
CA LEU A 14 20.74 3.40 5.17
C LEU A 14 20.19 3.55 6.59
N SER A 15 18.87 3.69 6.77
CA SER A 15 18.27 3.67 8.12
C SER A 15 18.34 2.29 8.78
N GLU A 16 18.66 1.23 8.03
CA GLU A 16 18.73 -0.14 8.53
C GLU A 16 20.12 -0.58 9.02
N VAL A 17 21.11 0.31 8.93
CA VAL A 17 22.50 0.09 9.36
C VAL A 17 22.95 1.13 10.39
N ASP A 18 24.12 0.91 10.97
CA ASP A 18 24.70 1.83 11.94
C ASP A 18 24.92 3.25 11.33
N PRO A 19 24.64 4.34 12.07
CA PRO A 19 24.77 5.70 11.56
C PRO A 19 26.16 6.06 11.01
N ASP A 20 27.25 5.55 11.58
CA ASP A 20 28.61 5.84 11.11
C ASP A 20 28.87 5.15 9.76
N LEU A 21 28.39 3.92 9.63
CA LEU A 21 28.41 3.17 8.37
C LEU A 21 27.52 3.85 7.32
N ALA A 22 26.31 4.26 7.68
CA ALA A 22 25.41 5.00 6.80
C ALA A 22 26.07 6.27 6.25
N ALA A 23 26.75 7.04 7.13
CA ALA A 23 27.49 8.22 6.73
C ALA A 23 28.70 7.91 5.82
N ALA A 24 29.40 6.80 6.06
CA ALA A 24 30.49 6.34 5.20
C ALA A 24 29.99 5.94 3.81
N VAL A 25 28.90 5.17 3.74
CA VAL A 25 28.25 4.78 2.48
C VAL A 25 27.76 6.02 1.72
N ALA A 26 27.06 6.95 2.40
CA ALA A 26 26.56 8.17 1.79
C ALA A 26 27.69 8.98 1.13
N ARG A 27 28.84 9.15 1.82
CA ARG A 27 30.02 9.79 1.22
C ARG A 27 30.60 9.01 0.05
N ARG A 28 30.63 7.67 0.15
CA ARG A 28 31.22 6.79 -0.88
C ARG A 28 30.48 6.87 -2.21
N ILE A 29 29.14 6.92 -2.16
CA ILE A 29 28.27 6.94 -3.35
C ILE A 29 27.82 8.35 -3.73
N ASP A 30 28.41 9.39 -3.13
CA ASP A 30 28.04 10.81 -3.33
C ASP A 30 26.55 11.09 -3.12
N LEU A 31 25.99 10.48 -2.08
CA LEU A 31 24.57 10.58 -1.75
C LEU A 31 24.27 11.97 -1.13
N PRO A 32 23.30 12.73 -1.67
CA PRO A 32 22.90 14.00 -1.07
C PRO A 32 22.35 13.80 0.35
N PRO A 33 22.37 14.84 1.20
CA PRO A 33 21.80 14.78 2.55
C PRO A 33 20.37 14.24 2.56
N ASP A 34 20.03 13.52 3.62
CA ASP A 34 18.67 13.03 3.81
C ASP A 34 17.74 14.17 4.25
N GLU A 35 17.17 14.87 3.28
CA GLU A 35 16.19 15.90 3.55
C GLU A 35 14.80 15.28 3.59
N PRO A 36 13.95 15.64 4.58
CA PRO A 36 12.53 15.39 4.46
C PRO A 36 12.08 16.03 3.15
N ALA A 37 11.65 15.21 2.19
CA ALA A 37 11.02 15.73 0.99
C ALA A 37 9.94 16.71 1.46
N ARG A 38 10.01 17.98 1.04
CA ARG A 38 9.00 19.00 1.37
C ARG A 38 7.64 18.36 1.14
N HIS A 39 6.97 17.97 2.22
CA HIS A 39 5.98 16.91 2.20
C HIS A 39 5.02 17.11 1.02
N PRO A 40 5.05 16.26 -0.02
CA PRO A 40 3.94 16.25 -0.94
C PRO A 40 2.76 15.79 -0.09
N ARG A 41 1.81 16.69 0.15
CA ARG A 41 0.60 16.40 0.96
C ARG A 41 -0.14 15.14 0.48
N SER A 42 0.14 14.71 -0.76
CA SER A 42 -0.22 13.41 -1.32
C SER A 42 1.03 12.56 -1.60
N TRP A 43 1.21 11.49 -0.83
CA TRP A 43 2.16 10.42 -1.15
C TRP A 43 1.46 9.37 -2.02
N TYR A 44 1.56 9.48 -3.33
CA TYR A 44 0.97 8.50 -4.25
C TYR A 44 2.05 7.63 -4.89
N VAL A 45 1.86 6.31 -4.79
CA VAL A 45 2.72 5.32 -5.45
C VAL A 45 1.95 4.74 -6.64
N PRO A 46 2.30 5.11 -7.88
CA PRO A 46 1.61 4.60 -9.06
C PRO A 46 1.57 3.07 -9.10
N GLY A 47 0.36 2.52 -9.17
CA GLY A 47 0.14 1.08 -9.24
C GLY A 47 0.13 0.34 -7.89
N LEU A 48 0.28 1.04 -6.77
CA LEU A 48 0.12 0.48 -5.42
C LEU A 48 -1.14 1.04 -4.78
N ARG A 49 -2.30 0.43 -5.02
CA ARG A 49 -3.56 0.90 -4.43
C ARG A 49 -3.51 0.92 -2.91
N SER A 50 -2.91 -0.08 -2.25
CA SER A 50 -2.79 -0.13 -0.78
C SER A 50 -2.17 1.13 -0.16
N SER A 51 -1.36 1.90 -0.89
CA SER A 51 -0.77 3.15 -0.37
C SER A 51 -1.83 4.20 0.00
N PHE A 52 -3.02 4.16 -0.60
CA PHE A 52 -4.11 5.04 -0.20
C PHE A 52 -4.63 4.70 1.19
N LEU A 53 -4.81 3.41 1.50
CA LEU A 53 -5.26 2.98 2.83
C LEU A 53 -4.21 3.33 3.89
N TRP A 54 -2.94 3.11 3.59
CA TRP A 54 -1.86 3.47 4.51
C TRP A 54 -1.83 4.95 4.86
N GLN A 55 -2.12 5.82 3.89
CA GLN A 55 -2.25 7.27 4.15
C GLN A 55 -3.45 7.59 5.03
N LEU A 56 -4.59 6.93 4.77
CA LEU A 56 -5.81 7.13 5.56
C LEU A 56 -5.61 6.72 7.03
N GLU A 57 -4.82 5.67 7.29
CA GLU A 57 -4.49 5.19 8.64
C GLU A 57 -3.73 6.18 9.52
N ASN A 58 -3.19 7.28 8.96
CA ASN A 58 -2.62 8.35 9.77
C ASN A 58 -3.69 9.21 10.47
N ASP A 59 -4.96 9.04 10.08
CA ASP A 59 -6.08 9.81 10.62
C ASP A 59 -5.92 11.33 10.45
N ASP A 60 -5.16 11.79 9.45
CA ASP A 60 -5.02 13.21 9.13
C ASP A 60 -6.20 13.68 8.24
N PRO A 61 -7.01 14.66 8.68
CA PRO A 61 -8.17 15.11 7.91
C PRO A 61 -7.86 15.69 6.52
N GLN A 62 -6.69 16.31 6.33
CA GLN A 62 -6.33 16.88 5.02
C GLN A 62 -5.90 15.78 4.05
N THR A 63 -5.07 14.84 4.49
CA THR A 63 -4.71 13.64 3.73
C THR A 63 -5.97 12.84 3.38
N ASN A 64 -6.89 12.64 4.33
CA ASN A 64 -8.15 11.93 4.09
C ASN A 64 -8.97 12.59 2.98
N ARG A 65 -9.05 13.93 2.97
CA ARG A 65 -9.70 14.70 1.90
C ARG A 65 -9.00 14.51 0.56
N GLU A 66 -7.67 14.61 0.51
CA GLU A 66 -6.90 14.47 -0.74
C GLU A 66 -7.03 13.05 -1.33
N VAL A 67 -6.99 12.03 -0.48
CA VAL A 67 -7.22 10.64 -0.88
C VAL A 67 -8.65 10.45 -1.39
N ALA A 68 -9.67 10.94 -0.68
CA ALA A 68 -11.06 10.84 -1.11
C ALA A 68 -11.34 11.53 -2.46
N HIS A 69 -10.64 12.63 -2.74
CA HIS A 69 -10.71 13.33 -4.01
C HIS A 69 -10.09 12.52 -5.16
N THR A 70 -8.96 11.87 -4.90
CA THR A 70 -8.17 11.18 -5.93
C THR A 70 -8.68 9.77 -6.20
N PHE A 71 -9.18 9.09 -5.18
CA PHE A 71 -9.54 7.68 -5.26
C PHE A 71 -11.04 7.49 -5.58
N PRO A 72 -11.40 6.56 -6.48
CA PRO A 72 -12.78 6.42 -6.96
C PRO A 72 -13.71 5.59 -6.06
N ASP A 73 -13.24 5.10 -4.91
CA ASP A 73 -14.01 4.18 -4.05
C ASP A 73 -15.01 4.95 -3.17
N ASP A 74 -16.30 4.72 -3.41
CA ASP A 74 -17.37 5.40 -2.70
C ASP A 74 -17.51 4.97 -1.24
N ALA A 75 -17.08 3.76 -0.87
CA ALA A 75 -17.13 3.30 0.52
C ALA A 75 -16.14 4.10 1.37
N LEU A 76 -14.92 4.29 0.86
CA LEU A 76 -13.92 5.12 1.51
C LEU A 76 -14.37 6.58 1.59
N ARG A 77 -14.94 7.13 0.51
CA ARG A 77 -15.47 8.51 0.51
C ARG A 77 -16.56 8.71 1.54
N ARG A 78 -17.50 7.75 1.66
CA ARG A 78 -18.52 7.77 2.72
C ARG A 78 -17.87 7.80 4.10
N ARG A 79 -16.86 6.95 4.34
CA ARG A 79 -16.16 6.89 5.62
C ARG A 79 -15.44 8.20 5.97
N VAL A 80 -14.72 8.79 5.00
CA VAL A 80 -14.07 10.11 5.16
C VAL A 80 -15.10 11.20 5.47
N ARG A 81 -16.22 11.24 4.74
CA ARG A 81 -17.31 12.23 4.99
C ARG A 81 -17.98 12.05 6.35
N ALA A 82 -18.03 10.82 6.87
CA ALA A 82 -18.54 10.55 8.20
C ALA A 82 -17.55 10.94 9.31
N GLY A 83 -16.32 11.37 8.98
CA GLY A 83 -15.27 11.64 9.95
C GLY A 83 -14.83 10.38 10.69
N ALA A 84 -15.06 9.18 10.16
CA ALA A 84 -14.68 7.95 10.83
C ALA A 84 -13.17 7.68 10.63
N PRO A 85 -12.42 7.37 11.70
CA PRO A 85 -10.99 7.12 11.61
C PRO A 85 -10.70 5.81 10.88
N PHE A 86 -9.52 5.72 10.27
CA PHE A 86 -9.00 4.50 9.65
C PHE A 86 -7.89 3.87 10.51
N GLY A 87 -7.19 4.69 11.28
CA GLY A 87 -6.09 4.30 12.15
C GLY A 87 -6.50 4.14 13.60
N ARG A 88 -5.71 4.76 14.49
CA ARG A 88 -5.79 4.60 15.95
C ARG A 88 -6.55 5.72 16.65
N ALA A 89 -7.03 6.73 15.93
CA ALA A 89 -7.81 7.79 16.55
C ALA A 89 -9.09 7.22 17.21
N THR A 90 -9.38 7.68 18.42
CA THR A 90 -10.45 7.13 19.28
C THR A 90 -11.80 7.82 19.10
N GLY A 91 -11.88 8.85 18.27
CA GLY A 91 -13.07 9.64 18.05
C GLY A 91 -13.21 10.10 16.59
N PRO A 92 -14.31 10.78 16.27
CA PRO A 92 -14.52 11.30 14.93
C PRO A 92 -13.45 12.35 14.58
N LEU A 93 -12.95 12.28 13.36
CA LEU A 93 -12.04 13.24 12.77
C LEU A 93 -12.81 14.47 12.29
N PRO A 94 -12.20 15.67 12.33
CA PRO A 94 -12.76 16.85 11.67
C PRO A 94 -13.05 16.57 10.19
N VAL A 95 -14.28 16.82 9.76
CA VAL A 95 -14.65 16.70 8.35
C VAL A 95 -14.23 17.98 7.64
N VAL A 96 -13.16 17.91 6.86
CA VAL A 96 -12.73 19.03 6.01
C VAL A 96 -13.66 19.09 4.81
N ASP A 97 -14.20 20.28 4.55
CA ASP A 97 -15.13 20.51 3.46
C ASP A 97 -14.52 20.03 2.13
N CYS A 98 -15.10 18.95 1.60
CA CYS A 98 -14.70 18.36 0.33
C CYS A 98 -15.39 19.10 -0.82
N CYS A 99 -14.74 19.17 -1.98
CA CYS A 99 -15.40 19.74 -3.16
C CYS A 99 -16.59 18.86 -3.59
N ARG A 100 -17.52 19.42 -4.39
CA ARG A 100 -18.71 18.69 -4.91
C ARG A 100 -18.38 17.34 -5.55
N ASN A 101 -17.19 17.17 -6.12
CA ASN A 101 -16.77 15.94 -6.79
C ASN A 101 -16.44 14.78 -5.83
N CYS A 102 -16.39 15.02 -4.52
CA CYS A 102 -16.17 13.98 -3.51
C CYS A 102 -17.49 13.38 -2.98
N GLU A 103 -18.64 13.76 -3.54
CA GLU A 103 -19.92 13.18 -3.16
C GLU A 103 -19.96 11.69 -3.58
N PRO A 104 -20.02 10.74 -2.63
CA PRO A 104 -20.10 9.34 -2.98
C PRO A 104 -21.45 9.07 -3.64
N ALA A 105 -21.50 8.10 -4.55
CA ALA A 105 -22.77 7.71 -5.13
C ALA A 105 -23.77 7.27 -4.04
N PRO A 106 -25.08 7.53 -4.24
CA PRO A 106 -26.12 7.01 -3.36
C PRO A 106 -26.01 5.48 -3.25
N LEU A 107 -26.32 4.98 -2.05
CA LEU A 107 -26.40 3.54 -1.82
C LEU A 107 -27.43 2.91 -2.79
N PRO A 108 -27.17 1.69 -3.29
CA PRO A 108 -28.19 0.95 -4.02
C PRO A 108 -29.45 0.77 -3.13
N PRO A 109 -30.66 0.75 -3.72
CA PRO A 109 -31.87 0.46 -2.97
C PRO A 109 -31.76 -0.87 -2.22
N GLY A 110 -32.11 -0.88 -0.93
CA GLY A 110 -31.99 -2.08 -0.10
C GLY A 110 -30.61 -2.30 0.49
N ALA A 111 -29.67 -1.36 0.37
CA ALA A 111 -28.34 -1.43 0.98
C ALA A 111 -28.22 -0.64 2.30
N GLU A 112 -29.34 -0.27 2.92
CA GLU A 112 -29.36 0.51 4.17
C GLU A 112 -28.90 -0.29 5.38
N THR A 113 -28.93 -1.63 5.29
CA THR A 113 -28.44 -2.55 6.33
C THR A 113 -27.43 -3.54 5.75
N THR A 114 -26.64 -4.16 6.62
CA THR A 114 -25.67 -5.20 6.26
C THR A 114 -26.35 -6.41 5.60
N GLU A 115 -27.52 -6.82 6.09
CA GLU A 115 -28.31 -7.90 5.50
C GLU A 115 -28.78 -7.54 4.08
N GLY A 116 -29.18 -6.28 3.90
CA GLY A 116 -29.53 -5.73 2.60
C GLY A 116 -28.37 -5.76 1.60
N VAL A 117 -27.17 -5.35 2.03
CA VAL A 117 -25.94 -5.46 1.24
C VAL A 117 -25.65 -6.92 0.88
N ILE A 118 -25.80 -7.86 1.83
CA ILE A 118 -25.61 -9.31 1.57
C ILE A 118 -26.62 -9.82 0.54
N ALA A 119 -27.89 -9.41 0.63
CA ALA A 119 -28.91 -9.76 -0.36
C ALA A 119 -28.54 -9.24 -1.76
N LEU A 120 -28.05 -8.00 -1.85
CA LEU A 120 -27.55 -7.43 -3.11
C LEU A 120 -26.35 -8.20 -3.66
N LEU A 121 -25.38 -8.56 -2.82
CA LEU A 121 -24.21 -9.36 -3.21
C LEU A 121 -24.61 -10.72 -3.77
N ARG A 122 -25.63 -11.37 -3.20
CA ARG A 122 -26.18 -12.64 -3.70
C ARG A 122 -26.89 -12.50 -5.04
N ALA A 123 -27.52 -11.36 -5.30
CA ALA A 123 -28.25 -11.08 -6.54
C ALA A 123 -27.33 -10.65 -7.71
N VAL A 124 -26.01 -10.53 -7.48
CA VAL A 124 -25.06 -10.07 -8.51
C VAL A 124 -24.98 -11.04 -9.70
N THR A 125 -25.18 -10.51 -10.90
CA THR A 125 -25.05 -11.24 -12.17
C THR A 125 -23.98 -10.69 -13.10
N SER A 126 -23.38 -9.53 -12.76
CA SER A 126 -22.34 -8.88 -13.58
C SER A 126 -21.25 -8.23 -12.74
N MET A 127 -20.10 -7.92 -13.37
CA MET A 127 -18.99 -7.23 -12.69
C MET A 127 -19.37 -5.85 -12.16
N ALA A 128 -20.16 -5.08 -12.92
CA ALA A 128 -20.60 -3.74 -12.50
C ALA A 128 -21.52 -3.81 -11.27
N GLN A 129 -22.44 -4.78 -11.25
CA GLN A 129 -23.28 -5.04 -10.06
C GLN A 129 -22.42 -5.51 -8.87
N GLY A 130 -21.43 -6.38 -9.12
CA GLY A 130 -20.52 -6.86 -8.08
C GLY A 130 -19.73 -5.75 -7.40
N ASN A 131 -19.15 -4.84 -8.20
CA ASN A 131 -18.45 -3.67 -7.66
C ASN A 131 -19.41 -2.75 -6.91
N ARG A 132 -20.57 -2.42 -7.49
CA ARG A 132 -21.55 -1.52 -6.85
C ARG A 132 -22.10 -2.06 -5.53
N ALA A 133 -22.39 -3.36 -5.47
CA ALA A 133 -22.83 -4.03 -4.24
C ALA A 133 -21.68 -4.11 -3.21
N ALA A 134 -20.46 -4.41 -3.67
CA ALA A 134 -19.29 -4.41 -2.81
C ALA A 134 -19.06 -3.02 -2.20
N ASP A 135 -19.12 -1.93 -2.97
CA ASP A 135 -18.93 -0.55 -2.47
C ASP A 135 -19.97 -0.16 -1.41
N ALA A 136 -21.16 -0.75 -1.44
CA ALA A 136 -22.20 -0.49 -0.44
C ALA A 136 -21.88 -1.07 0.95
N LEU A 137 -20.93 -2.00 1.05
CA LEU A 137 -20.53 -2.61 2.32
C LEU A 137 -19.85 -1.59 3.25
N ALA A 138 -20.40 -1.45 4.46
CA ALA A 138 -19.79 -0.67 5.54
C ALA A 138 -18.52 -1.34 6.08
N TRP A 139 -17.65 -0.55 6.70
CA TRP A 139 -16.34 -1.01 7.19
C TRP A 139 -16.40 -2.12 8.23
N ASP A 140 -17.44 -2.13 9.07
CA ASP A 140 -17.70 -3.12 10.11
C ASP A 140 -18.52 -4.33 9.60
N GLY A 141 -18.91 -4.33 8.32
CA GLY A 141 -19.72 -5.39 7.72
C GLY A 141 -18.95 -6.63 7.29
N TRP A 142 -17.61 -6.65 7.39
CA TRP A 142 -16.78 -7.74 6.87
C TRP A 142 -17.09 -9.10 7.51
N ASP A 143 -17.29 -9.15 8.83
CA ASP A 143 -17.59 -10.40 9.55
C ASP A 143 -18.92 -11.01 9.10
N ALA A 144 -19.94 -10.18 8.88
CA ALA A 144 -21.24 -10.62 8.39
C ALA A 144 -21.15 -11.17 6.96
N VAL A 145 -20.35 -10.54 6.09
CA VAL A 145 -20.11 -11.02 4.71
C VAL A 145 -19.36 -12.36 4.72
N VAL A 146 -18.35 -12.53 5.58
CA VAL A 146 -17.63 -13.80 5.73
C VAL A 146 -18.58 -14.90 6.22
N ALA A 147 -19.40 -14.60 7.22
CA ALA A 147 -20.41 -15.55 7.73
C ALA A 147 -21.42 -15.94 6.64
N ALA A 148 -21.89 -14.96 5.87
CA ALA A 148 -22.82 -15.20 4.77
C ALA A 148 -22.21 -16.07 3.66
N ASP A 149 -20.96 -15.82 3.26
CA ASP A 149 -20.24 -16.61 2.24
C ASP A 149 -19.98 -18.06 2.70
N ARG A 150 -19.73 -18.27 3.99
CA ARG A 150 -19.58 -19.60 4.58
C ARG A 150 -20.90 -20.38 4.62
N ALA A 151 -21.99 -19.69 4.94
CA ALA A 151 -23.32 -20.30 4.98
C ALA A 151 -23.83 -20.64 3.57
N GLU A 152 -23.61 -19.74 2.62
CA GLU A 152 -23.99 -19.90 1.22
C GLU A 152 -23.00 -19.12 0.33
N PRO A 153 -22.17 -19.81 -0.50
CA PRO A 153 -21.13 -19.15 -1.28
C PRO A 153 -21.67 -18.02 -2.16
N LEU A 154 -21.07 -16.84 -2.03
CA LEU A 154 -21.40 -15.66 -2.83
C LEU A 154 -21.02 -15.87 -4.31
N PRO A 155 -21.75 -15.24 -5.25
CA PRO A 155 -21.40 -15.26 -6.67
C PRO A 155 -19.97 -14.76 -6.94
N GLY A 156 -19.31 -15.32 -7.95
CA GLY A 156 -17.91 -14.98 -8.26
C GLY A 156 -17.65 -13.49 -8.53
N TYR A 157 -18.61 -12.77 -9.14
CA TYR A 157 -18.50 -11.32 -9.33
C TYR A 157 -18.60 -10.53 -8.02
N ALA A 158 -19.39 -11.00 -7.06
CA ALA A 158 -19.47 -10.40 -5.72
C ALA A 158 -18.16 -10.62 -4.95
N LYS A 159 -17.63 -11.85 -4.95
CA LYS A 159 -16.31 -12.15 -4.34
C LYS A 159 -15.20 -11.32 -4.96
N TRP A 160 -15.23 -11.14 -6.29
CA TRP A 160 -14.28 -10.28 -7.01
C TRP A 160 -14.39 -8.81 -6.58
N GLY A 161 -15.59 -8.25 -6.54
CA GLY A 161 -15.81 -6.86 -6.11
C GLY A 161 -15.30 -6.63 -4.69
N LEU A 162 -15.66 -7.50 -3.75
CA LEU A 162 -15.23 -7.45 -2.35
C LEU A 162 -13.71 -7.57 -2.21
N ALA A 163 -13.09 -8.58 -2.82
CA ALA A 163 -11.65 -8.80 -2.71
C ALA A 163 -10.81 -7.65 -3.31
N ASN A 164 -11.37 -6.95 -4.31
CA ASN A 164 -10.71 -5.84 -5.00
C ASN A 164 -10.88 -4.48 -4.29
N ARG A 165 -11.67 -4.42 -3.20
CA ARG A 165 -11.69 -3.28 -2.30
C ARG A 165 -10.37 -3.16 -1.56
N ILE A 166 -9.91 -1.93 -1.40
CA ILE A 166 -8.63 -1.66 -0.74
C ILE A 166 -8.70 -1.96 0.77
N ASP A 167 -9.86 -1.73 1.37
CA ASP A 167 -10.13 -1.96 2.79
C ASP A 167 -10.62 -3.37 3.11
N CYS A 168 -10.63 -4.28 2.13
CA CYS A 168 -10.91 -5.69 2.40
C CYS A 168 -9.80 -6.26 3.29
N PRO A 169 -10.14 -6.78 4.50
CA PRO A 169 -9.14 -7.38 5.40
C PRO A 169 -8.44 -8.54 4.70
N HIS A 170 -7.15 -8.74 4.99
CA HIS A 170 -6.31 -9.66 4.22
C HIS A 170 -6.83 -11.10 4.27
N GLU A 171 -7.19 -11.58 5.45
CA GLU A 171 -7.76 -12.91 5.68
C GLU A 171 -9.08 -13.10 4.93
N VAL A 172 -9.92 -12.06 4.86
CA VAL A 172 -11.17 -12.07 4.08
C VAL A 172 -10.85 -12.14 2.59
N ARG A 173 -9.90 -11.32 2.13
CA ARG A 173 -9.44 -11.32 0.74
C ARG A 173 -8.93 -12.69 0.32
N LEU A 174 -8.15 -13.38 1.16
CA LEU A 174 -7.67 -14.74 0.90
C LEU A 174 -8.83 -15.75 0.83
N GLY A 175 -9.81 -15.65 1.73
CA GLY A 175 -11.00 -16.51 1.73
C GLY A 175 -11.87 -16.33 0.47
N LEU A 176 -11.96 -15.11 -0.05
CA LEU A 176 -12.73 -14.78 -1.26
C LEU A 176 -11.96 -15.05 -2.57
N ALA A 177 -10.63 -14.92 -2.55
CA ALA A 177 -9.76 -15.06 -3.71
C ALA A 177 -9.20 -16.49 -3.89
N THR A 178 -10.08 -17.49 -3.89
CA THR A 178 -9.70 -18.91 -3.89
C THR A 178 -8.96 -19.41 -5.14
N HIS A 179 -9.00 -18.66 -6.25
CA HIS A 179 -8.38 -19.06 -7.52
C HIS A 179 -7.06 -18.31 -7.78
N ARG A 180 -6.01 -18.99 -8.27
CA ARG A 180 -4.68 -18.39 -8.57
C ARG A 180 -4.76 -17.11 -9.43
N LYS A 181 -5.65 -17.11 -10.43
CA LYS A 181 -5.91 -15.93 -11.29
C LYS A 181 -6.38 -14.71 -10.50
N HIS A 182 -7.11 -14.89 -9.39
CA HIS A 182 -7.54 -13.79 -8.53
C HIS A 182 -6.34 -13.19 -7.80
N LEU A 183 -5.52 -14.01 -7.15
CA LEU A 183 -4.30 -13.55 -6.46
C LEU A 183 -3.37 -12.76 -7.38
N THR A 184 -3.13 -13.24 -8.61
CA THR A 184 -2.33 -12.51 -9.60
C THR A 184 -2.94 -11.16 -9.96
N ARG A 185 -4.27 -11.07 -10.10
CA ARG A 185 -4.93 -9.80 -10.42
C ARG A 185 -4.93 -8.83 -9.24
N LEU A 186 -5.07 -9.31 -8.00
CA LEU A 186 -4.98 -8.49 -6.79
C LEU A 186 -3.60 -7.86 -6.67
N ARG A 187 -2.53 -8.64 -6.86
CA ARG A 187 -1.16 -8.11 -6.93
C ARG A 187 -0.97 -7.06 -8.02
N ARG A 188 -1.48 -7.33 -9.23
CA ARG A 188 -1.45 -6.35 -10.34
C ARG A 188 -2.27 -5.10 -10.08
N ALA A 189 -3.30 -5.19 -9.24
CA ALA A 189 -4.07 -4.05 -8.78
C ALA A 189 -3.35 -3.27 -7.66
N GLY A 190 -2.16 -3.71 -7.22
CA GLY A 190 -1.44 -3.06 -6.13
C GLY A 190 -2.10 -3.25 -4.77
N LEU A 191 -2.82 -4.36 -4.59
CA LEU A 191 -3.39 -4.74 -3.30
C LEU A 191 -2.44 -5.71 -2.61
N VAL A 192 -1.77 -5.21 -1.58
CA VAL A 192 -0.85 -5.94 -0.71
C VAL A 192 -1.40 -6.05 0.71
N ARG A 193 -0.93 -7.04 1.46
CA ARG A 193 -1.23 -7.23 2.89
C ARG A 193 -0.65 -6.10 3.73
N ASP A 194 0.64 -5.84 3.53
CA ASP A 194 1.41 -4.89 4.34
C ASP A 194 2.58 -4.33 3.52
N ALA A 195 3.30 -3.37 4.11
CA ALA A 195 4.43 -2.74 3.44
C ALA A 195 5.65 -3.67 3.34
N GLY A 196 5.75 -4.70 4.18
CA GLY A 196 6.76 -5.76 4.09
C GLY A 196 6.58 -6.61 2.83
N GLU A 197 5.36 -7.08 2.53
CA GLU A 197 5.04 -7.80 1.28
C GLU A 197 5.37 -6.93 0.07
N TYR A 198 5.00 -5.64 0.09
CA TYR A 198 5.36 -4.72 -0.98
C TYR A 198 6.87 -4.61 -1.16
N ALA A 199 7.59 -4.45 -0.06
CA ALA A 199 9.06 -4.33 -0.05
C ALA A 199 9.76 -5.57 -0.61
N THR A 200 9.23 -6.76 -0.37
CA THR A 200 9.90 -8.02 -0.71
C THR A 200 9.43 -8.66 -2.02
N GLU A 201 8.17 -8.48 -2.41
CA GLU A 201 7.57 -9.19 -3.55
C GLU A 201 7.40 -8.34 -4.81
N PHE A 202 7.41 -7.01 -4.71
CA PHE A 202 7.13 -6.17 -5.88
C PHE A 202 8.35 -6.02 -6.78
N PRO A 203 8.15 -6.13 -8.11
CA PRO A 203 9.23 -5.90 -9.06
C PRO A 203 9.60 -4.41 -9.11
N HIS A 204 10.74 -4.13 -9.74
CA HIS A 204 11.32 -2.79 -9.84
C HIS A 204 11.76 -2.22 -8.49
N ALA A 205 12.85 -2.77 -7.95
CA ALA A 205 13.50 -2.32 -6.71
C ALA A 205 13.58 -0.79 -6.56
N PHE A 206 13.88 -0.06 -7.65
CA PHE A 206 13.91 1.40 -7.63
C PHE A 206 12.57 2.05 -7.22
N ARG A 207 11.45 1.59 -7.79
CA ARG A 207 10.12 2.13 -7.48
C ARG A 207 9.70 1.80 -6.06
N VAL A 208 10.05 0.60 -5.60
CA VAL A 208 9.81 0.17 -4.21
C VAL A 208 10.60 1.06 -3.25
N LEU A 209 11.91 1.21 -3.43
CA LEU A 209 12.74 2.04 -2.56
C LEU A 209 12.31 3.50 -2.57
N LYS A 210 12.01 4.07 -3.74
CA LYS A 210 11.49 5.43 -3.84
C LYS A 210 10.20 5.59 -3.04
N ALA A 211 9.26 4.66 -3.19
CA ALA A 211 8.01 4.66 -2.44
C ALA A 211 8.24 4.59 -0.93
N LEU A 212 9.09 3.67 -0.46
CA LEU A 212 9.41 3.50 0.96
C LEU A 212 10.15 4.71 1.55
N ASN A 213 11.08 5.28 0.79
CA ASN A 213 11.81 6.49 1.14
C ASN A 213 10.87 7.68 1.34
N ASP A 214 9.96 7.91 0.40
CA ASP A 214 8.98 8.99 0.52
C ASP A 214 7.97 8.67 1.64
N GLY A 215 7.64 7.38 1.81
CA GLY A 215 6.68 6.86 2.78
C GLY A 215 7.15 6.92 4.23
N ARG A 216 8.46 6.98 4.54
CA ARG A 216 8.93 7.07 5.94
C ARG A 216 8.45 8.31 6.68
N TRP A 217 8.15 9.37 5.94
CA TRP A 217 7.61 10.62 6.47
C TRP A 217 6.09 10.65 6.42
N ALA A 218 5.51 10.07 5.37
CA ALA A 218 4.06 10.08 5.17
C ALA A 218 3.35 9.03 6.03
N VAL A 219 3.91 7.82 6.16
CA VAL A 219 3.30 6.64 6.79
C VAL A 219 4.35 5.87 7.61
N PRO A 220 4.91 6.47 8.69
CA PRO A 220 6.08 5.94 9.39
C PRO A 220 5.88 4.51 9.94
N HIS A 221 4.67 4.14 10.35
CA HIS A 221 4.37 2.78 10.82
C HIS A 221 4.51 1.74 9.70
N ARG A 222 4.09 2.08 8.47
CA ARG A 222 4.24 1.20 7.30
C ARG A 222 5.69 1.14 6.82
N ALA A 223 6.41 2.25 6.88
CA ALA A 223 7.85 2.23 6.62
C ALA A 223 8.59 1.31 7.61
N ALA A 224 8.20 1.31 8.89
CA ALA A 224 8.77 0.40 9.89
C ALA A 224 8.47 -1.09 9.60
N GLU A 225 7.30 -1.43 9.08
CA GLU A 225 6.99 -2.81 8.62
C GLU A 225 7.92 -3.25 7.48
N ALA A 226 8.14 -2.37 6.49
CA ALA A 226 9.06 -2.64 5.39
C ALA A 226 10.51 -2.77 5.87
N ALA A 227 10.93 -1.90 6.79
CA ALA A 227 12.24 -1.94 7.44
C ALA A 227 12.45 -3.27 8.18
N ALA A 228 11.47 -3.71 8.97
CA ALA A 228 11.53 -4.99 9.66
C ALA A 228 11.68 -6.18 8.70
N ALA A 229 11.06 -6.13 7.52
CA ALA A 229 11.17 -7.16 6.49
C ALA A 229 12.53 -7.15 5.76
N LEU A 230 13.08 -5.97 5.47
CA LEU A 230 14.30 -5.81 4.66
C LEU A 230 15.59 -5.78 5.48
N GLY A 231 15.55 -5.22 6.70
CA GLY A 231 16.72 -4.95 7.54
C GLY A 231 17.66 -6.15 7.74
N PRO A 232 17.15 -7.38 8.03
CA PRO A 232 18.00 -8.57 8.10
C PRO A 232 18.77 -8.85 6.81
N LEU A 233 18.13 -8.65 5.65
CA LEU A 233 18.74 -8.88 4.34
C LEU A 233 19.75 -7.79 3.98
N VAL A 234 19.45 -6.52 4.31
CA VAL A 234 20.39 -5.40 4.13
C VAL A 234 21.67 -5.63 4.92
N ARG A 235 21.55 -6.02 6.20
CA ARG A 235 22.71 -6.31 7.05
C ARG A 235 23.49 -7.55 6.58
N ALA A 236 22.80 -8.58 6.10
CA ALA A 236 23.44 -9.80 5.63
C ALA A 236 24.18 -9.61 4.29
N GLU A 237 23.56 -8.93 3.32
CA GLU A 237 24.10 -8.85 1.96
C GLU A 237 24.94 -7.61 1.69
N LEU A 238 24.66 -6.49 2.34
CA LEU A 238 25.45 -5.26 2.20
C LEU A 238 26.32 -5.04 3.43
N GLY A 239 25.72 -5.04 4.62
CA GLY A 239 26.44 -4.85 5.88
C GLY A 239 27.47 -3.71 5.80
N GLY A 240 28.68 -3.95 6.32
CA GLY A 240 29.81 -3.02 6.25
C GLY A 240 30.59 -3.00 4.92
N ASP A 241 30.13 -3.73 3.89
CA ASP A 241 30.81 -3.81 2.59
C ASP A 241 30.47 -2.60 1.72
N LEU A 242 31.33 -1.58 1.75
CA LEU A 242 31.17 -0.35 0.96
C LEU A 242 31.16 -0.58 -0.55
N GLU A 243 31.79 -1.66 -1.05
CA GLU A 243 31.74 -2.00 -2.46
C GLU A 243 30.37 -2.56 -2.84
N ALA A 244 29.75 -3.38 -1.98
CA ALA A 244 28.40 -3.90 -2.23
C ALA A 244 27.36 -2.76 -2.30
N TRP A 245 27.50 -1.75 -1.44
CA TRP A 245 26.70 -0.52 -1.50
C TRP A 245 26.91 0.27 -2.80
N SER A 246 28.15 0.33 -3.29
CA SER A 246 28.49 0.98 -4.55
C SER A 246 27.88 0.25 -5.76
N VAL A 247 27.91 -1.09 -5.74
CA VAL A 247 27.23 -1.94 -6.75
C VAL A 247 25.73 -1.72 -6.72
N LEU A 248 25.12 -1.64 -5.52
CA LEU A 248 23.69 -1.35 -5.38
C LEU A 248 23.32 -0.03 -6.05
N ALA A 249 24.05 1.04 -5.75
CA ALA A 249 23.79 2.36 -6.33
C ALA A 249 23.87 2.35 -7.87
N GLN A 250 24.82 1.61 -8.43
CA GLN A 250 24.99 1.47 -9.88
C GLN A 250 23.89 0.64 -10.55
N LEU A 251 23.47 -0.47 -9.93
CA LEU A 251 22.46 -1.37 -10.50
C LEU A 251 21.03 -0.84 -10.33
N LEU A 252 20.74 -0.17 -9.23
CA LEU A 252 19.40 0.22 -8.82
C LEU A 252 18.55 0.88 -9.92
N PRO A 253 19.05 1.86 -10.71
CA PRO A 253 18.24 2.55 -11.71
C PRO A 253 17.75 1.65 -12.86
N THR A 254 18.45 0.53 -13.11
CA THR A 254 18.17 -0.38 -14.24
C THR A 254 17.71 -1.77 -13.82
N PHE A 255 17.76 -2.08 -12.52
CA PHE A 255 17.37 -3.39 -12.02
C PHE A 255 15.85 -3.62 -12.12
N ALA A 256 15.44 -4.62 -12.91
CA ALA A 256 14.04 -4.93 -13.15
C ALA A 256 13.40 -5.83 -12.06
N GLY A 257 14.24 -6.56 -11.31
CA GLY A 257 13.79 -7.52 -10.30
C GLY A 257 13.31 -6.88 -9.00
N ALA A 258 13.01 -7.74 -8.03
CA ALA A 258 12.58 -7.33 -6.69
C ALA A 258 13.78 -6.88 -5.84
N LEU A 259 13.50 -6.09 -4.80
CA LEU A 259 14.55 -5.57 -3.92
C LEU A 259 15.39 -6.67 -3.24
N PRO A 260 14.82 -7.79 -2.75
CA PRO A 260 15.65 -8.88 -2.24
C PRO A 260 16.61 -9.50 -3.25
N GLU A 261 16.22 -9.56 -4.53
CA GLU A 261 17.07 -10.07 -5.60
C GLU A 261 18.23 -9.12 -5.88
N LEU A 262 17.96 -7.80 -5.88
CA LEU A 262 19.00 -6.77 -6.00
C LEU A 262 20.02 -6.89 -4.87
N LEU A 263 19.55 -6.97 -3.61
CA LEU A 263 20.41 -7.04 -2.43
C LEU A 263 21.35 -8.25 -2.49
N ARG A 264 20.82 -9.44 -2.77
CA ARG A 264 21.63 -10.66 -2.93
C ARG A 264 22.61 -10.58 -4.10
N THR A 265 22.19 -9.97 -5.21
CA THR A 265 23.06 -9.78 -6.38
C THR A 265 24.26 -8.89 -6.02
N CYS A 266 24.04 -7.80 -5.30
CA CYS A 266 25.10 -6.89 -4.87
C CYS A 266 26.09 -7.59 -3.94
N GLY A 267 25.60 -8.30 -2.92
CA GLY A 267 26.45 -9.05 -1.99
C GLY A 267 27.18 -10.23 -2.64
N ALA A 268 26.62 -10.85 -3.68
CA ALA A 268 27.28 -11.92 -4.41
C ALA A 268 28.43 -11.42 -5.29
N ILE A 269 28.32 -10.22 -5.89
CA ILE A 269 29.34 -9.65 -6.78
C ILE A 269 30.64 -9.32 -6.03
N THR A 270 30.57 -8.91 -4.77
CA THR A 270 31.73 -8.42 -4.01
C THR A 270 32.45 -9.50 -3.19
N ARG A 271 31.85 -10.68 -3.03
CA ARG A 271 32.45 -11.82 -2.31
C ARG A 271 33.34 -12.72 -3.18
N VAL A 272 33.48 -12.41 -4.47
CA VAL A 272 34.30 -13.15 -5.45
C VAL A 272 35.74 -12.64 -5.41
#